data_AF-A0A7V8NU92-F1
#
_entry.id   AF-A0A7V8NU92-F1
#
_cell.length_a   1.000
_cell.length_b   1.000
_cell.length_c   1.000
_cell.angle_alpha   90.00
_cell.angle_beta   90.00
_cell.angle_gamma   90.00
#
_symmetry.space_group_name_H-M   'P 1'
#
loop_
_entity.id
_entity.type
_entity.pdbx_description
1 polymer ?
#
loop_
_entity_poly.entity_id
_entity_poly.type
_entity_poly.pdbx_seq_one_letter_code
_entity_poly.pdbx_strand_id
1 'polypeptide(L)'
;LNPFLVRLGHKARRQMCPLYVSGLIGPGERKSVQPMAKRLALGACDQLHHFIAAGVWDATPVETELLVQADRLVGGSDAVLVIDDTAIPKKGTHSVGVAAQYASALGKTANCQTLVSLTLARGEVPVVLALRLFLPESWTSKRSRLERAGVPAECRTARTKPEMALAEIDRAIAAGVRFGCVLADAGYGLSAPFRQGLTARKLAWAVGIPRHLKVYPADVRMIWPVAKRGRPRQRHVPDILSIPAEDMLANAKWRTISWRTGTKGKLKARFAAVRVRVADGPPQRIRDKGQQHLPGEEAWLIGEHRMSGEKKYYLANLPAKTDLRTLAATIKARWICEQAHQQLKEELGLDHFEGRSWPGLHRHSLMTMVAYAFL
;
A
#
# COMPACT_ATOMS: atom_id res chain seq x y z
N LEU A 1 -17.21 -17.77 9.36
CA LEU A 1 -15.85 -18.24 9.72
C LEU A 1 -15.48 -19.64 9.19
N ASN A 2 -16.45 -20.53 8.87
CA ASN A 2 -16.17 -21.93 8.49
C ASN A 2 -14.99 -22.16 7.51
N PRO A 3 -14.84 -21.40 6.41
CA PRO A 3 -13.72 -21.62 5.48
C PRO A 3 -12.35 -21.48 6.16
N PHE A 4 -12.19 -20.53 7.07
CA PHE A 4 -10.95 -20.31 7.83
C PHE A 4 -10.69 -21.42 8.87
N LEU A 5 -11.74 -21.94 9.51
CA LEU A 5 -11.60 -22.97 10.54
C LEU A 5 -11.03 -24.28 9.97
N VAL A 6 -11.38 -24.62 8.73
CA VAL A 6 -10.82 -25.79 8.03
C VAL A 6 -9.31 -25.66 7.88
N ARG A 7 -8.80 -24.44 7.65
CA ARG A 7 -7.38 -24.15 7.44
C ARG A 7 -6.53 -24.19 8.71
N LEU A 8 -7.14 -24.08 9.88
CA LEU A 8 -6.42 -24.07 11.17
C LEU A 8 -5.97 -25.47 11.63
N GLY A 9 -6.47 -26.54 10.99
CA GLY A 9 -6.11 -27.91 11.34
C GLY A 9 -6.62 -28.26 12.73
N HIS A 10 -5.74 -28.30 13.74
CA HIS A 10 -6.01 -28.83 15.09
C HIS A 10 -7.28 -28.29 15.79
N LYS A 11 -8.04 -29.17 16.47
CA LYS A 11 -9.32 -28.86 17.13
C LYS A 11 -9.26 -27.65 18.06
N ALA A 12 -8.23 -27.56 18.90
CA ALA A 12 -8.07 -26.43 19.83
C ALA A 12 -7.96 -25.07 19.10
N ARG A 13 -7.27 -25.02 17.95
CA ARG A 13 -7.14 -23.78 17.16
C ARG A 13 -8.49 -23.39 16.54
N ARG A 14 -9.25 -24.37 16.06
CA ARG A 14 -10.60 -24.17 15.53
C ARG A 14 -11.60 -23.68 16.61
N GLN A 15 -11.38 -24.04 17.87
CA GLN A 15 -12.16 -23.52 19.00
C GLN A 15 -11.74 -22.09 19.37
N MET A 16 -10.44 -21.77 19.33
CA MET A 16 -9.94 -20.46 19.74
C MET A 16 -10.19 -19.35 18.71
N CYS A 17 -10.14 -19.65 17.41
CA CYS A 17 -10.33 -18.63 16.37
C CYS A 17 -11.69 -17.91 16.47
N PRO A 18 -12.84 -18.59 16.59
CA PRO A 18 -14.13 -17.93 16.78
C PRO A 18 -14.17 -17.09 18.06
N LEU A 19 -13.62 -17.58 19.17
CA LEU A 19 -13.59 -16.82 20.42
C LEU A 19 -12.75 -15.53 20.28
N TYR A 20 -11.60 -15.63 19.61
CA TYR A 20 -10.76 -14.46 19.35
C TYR A 20 -11.47 -13.45 18.46
N VAL A 21 -12.04 -13.89 17.33
CA VAL A 21 -12.78 -13.02 16.40
C VAL A 21 -14.00 -12.39 17.10
N SER A 22 -14.76 -13.15 17.88
CA SER A 22 -15.86 -12.61 18.68
C SER A 22 -15.39 -11.60 19.73
N GLY A 23 -14.20 -11.78 20.31
CA GLY A 23 -13.60 -10.81 21.22
C GLY A 23 -13.25 -9.48 20.54
N LEU A 24 -12.84 -9.52 19.27
CA LEU A 24 -12.55 -8.33 18.45
C LEU A 24 -13.85 -7.60 18.07
N ILE A 25 -14.84 -8.32 17.57
CA ILE A 25 -16.12 -7.75 17.09
C ILE A 25 -17.03 -7.33 18.25
N GLY A 26 -17.03 -8.11 19.34
CA GLY A 26 -17.94 -7.93 20.47
C GLY A 26 -17.74 -6.60 21.21
N PRO A 27 -18.71 -6.18 22.04
CA PRO A 27 -18.69 -4.88 22.70
C PRO A 27 -17.47 -4.69 23.61
N GLY A 28 -17.02 -3.43 23.74
CA GLY A 28 -15.95 -3.02 24.65
C GLY A 28 -14.81 -2.27 23.94
N GLU A 29 -14.29 -1.24 24.60
CA GLU A 29 -13.30 -0.30 24.03
C GLU A 29 -11.95 -0.98 23.74
N ARG A 30 -11.39 -1.71 24.71
CA ARG A 30 -10.06 -2.34 24.56
C ARG A 30 -10.17 -3.76 24.00
N LYS A 31 -9.50 -4.01 22.87
CA LYS A 31 -9.44 -5.33 22.18
C LYS A 31 -8.11 -6.07 22.36
N SER A 32 -7.38 -5.80 23.45
CA SER A 32 -6.21 -6.62 23.82
C SER A 32 -6.66 -7.95 24.47
N VAL A 33 -5.76 -8.93 24.54
CA VAL A 33 -6.09 -10.32 24.92
C VAL A 33 -6.79 -10.40 26.29
N GLN A 34 -6.26 -9.73 27.31
CA GLN A 34 -6.79 -9.82 28.67
C GLN A 34 -8.20 -9.20 28.80
N PRO A 35 -8.47 -7.97 28.32
CA PRO A 35 -9.84 -7.43 28.25
C PRO A 35 -10.82 -8.33 27.48
N MET A 36 -10.40 -8.90 26.33
CA MET A 36 -11.25 -9.82 25.58
C MET A 36 -11.57 -11.09 26.37
N ALA A 37 -10.57 -11.71 26.99
CA ALA A 37 -10.75 -12.91 27.81
C ALA A 37 -11.72 -12.68 28.98
N LYS A 38 -11.57 -11.55 29.68
CA LYS A 38 -12.45 -11.16 30.80
C LYS A 38 -13.90 -11.01 30.36
N ARG A 39 -14.15 -10.38 29.20
CA ARG A 39 -15.51 -10.17 28.67
C ARG A 39 -16.18 -11.46 28.21
N LEU A 40 -15.40 -12.37 27.63
CA LEU A 40 -15.92 -13.67 27.21
C LEU A 40 -16.21 -14.60 28.42
N ALA A 41 -15.92 -14.14 29.66
CA ALA A 41 -16.02 -14.91 30.90
C ALA A 41 -15.26 -16.24 30.85
N LEU A 42 -14.23 -16.31 30.00
CA LEU A 42 -13.40 -17.47 29.86
C LEU A 42 -12.19 -17.30 30.78
N GLY A 43 -11.84 -18.33 31.55
CA GLY A 43 -10.48 -18.48 32.11
C GLY A 43 -9.39 -18.65 31.03
N ALA A 44 -9.65 -18.22 29.80
CA ALA A 44 -8.91 -18.51 28.58
C ALA A 44 -7.93 -17.39 28.17
N CYS A 45 -7.54 -16.50 29.09
CA CYS A 45 -6.53 -15.48 28.79
C CYS A 45 -5.25 -16.14 28.23
N ASP A 46 -4.79 -17.19 28.88
CA ASP A 46 -3.63 -17.96 28.44
C ASP A 46 -3.88 -18.69 27.12
N GLN A 47 -5.10 -19.19 26.89
CA GLN A 47 -5.43 -19.89 25.64
C GLN A 47 -5.49 -18.94 24.44
N LEU A 48 -6.06 -17.72 24.60
CA LEU A 48 -6.06 -16.70 23.56
C LEU A 48 -4.65 -16.15 23.31
N HIS A 49 -3.87 -15.94 24.37
CA HIS A 49 -2.47 -15.56 24.25
C HIS A 49 -1.66 -16.65 23.54
N HIS A 50 -1.89 -17.92 23.88
CA HIS A 50 -1.27 -19.05 23.21
C HIS A 50 -1.69 -19.13 21.74
N PHE A 51 -2.98 -18.98 21.43
CA PHE A 51 -3.47 -19.00 20.05
C PHE A 51 -2.78 -17.93 19.18
N ILE A 52 -2.65 -16.70 19.67
CA ILE A 52 -2.06 -15.60 18.88
C ILE A 52 -0.54 -15.58 18.94
N ALA A 53 0.06 -15.56 20.13
CA ALA A 53 1.45 -15.18 20.30
C ALA A 53 2.40 -16.37 20.51
N ALA A 54 2.01 -17.38 21.29
CA ALA A 54 2.92 -18.43 21.74
C ALA A 54 2.74 -19.80 21.03
N GLY A 55 1.63 -20.00 20.33
CA GLY A 55 1.29 -21.26 19.68
C GLY A 55 2.07 -21.48 18.40
N VAL A 56 2.30 -22.73 18.05
CA VAL A 56 2.98 -23.13 16.81
C VAL A 56 1.93 -23.49 15.77
N TRP A 57 1.54 -22.53 14.93
CA TRP A 57 0.72 -22.78 13.74
C TRP A 57 1.08 -21.86 12.58
N ASP A 58 0.98 -22.39 11.37
CA ASP A 58 1.24 -21.66 10.13
C ASP A 58 0.03 -20.81 9.75
N ALA A 59 0.25 -19.51 9.60
CA ALA A 59 -0.79 -18.57 9.22
C ALA A 59 -1.10 -18.62 7.71
N THR A 60 -0.17 -19.12 6.90
CA THR A 60 -0.23 -19.09 5.43
C THR A 60 -1.55 -19.67 4.88
N PRO A 61 -2.06 -20.83 5.33
CA PRO A 61 -3.32 -21.37 4.81
C PRO A 61 -4.54 -20.47 5.12
N VAL A 62 -4.52 -19.75 6.23
CA VAL A 62 -5.60 -18.81 6.62
C VAL A 62 -5.47 -17.51 5.83
N GLU A 63 -4.25 -17.03 5.58
CA GLU A 63 -4.00 -15.88 4.70
C GLU A 63 -4.44 -16.16 3.26
N THR A 64 -4.13 -17.35 2.71
CA THR A 64 -4.61 -17.74 1.38
C THR A 64 -6.13 -17.82 1.32
N GLU A 65 -6.77 -18.36 2.36
CA GLU A 65 -8.24 -18.39 2.42
C GLU A 65 -8.84 -16.98 2.49
N LEU A 66 -8.20 -16.03 3.17
CA LEU A 66 -8.63 -14.63 3.19
C LEU A 66 -8.62 -14.02 1.78
N LEU A 67 -7.60 -14.32 0.97
CA LEU A 67 -7.54 -13.86 -0.43
C LEU A 67 -8.71 -14.42 -1.25
N VAL A 68 -9.02 -15.71 -1.09
CA VAL A 68 -10.15 -16.37 -1.79
C VAL A 68 -11.49 -15.76 -1.39
N GLN A 69 -11.72 -15.56 -0.08
CA GLN A 69 -12.97 -14.96 0.39
C GLN A 69 -13.09 -13.49 -0.03
N ALA A 70 -11.99 -12.72 0.00
CA ALA A 70 -11.99 -11.34 -0.45
C ALA A 70 -12.28 -11.21 -1.95
N ASP A 71 -11.71 -12.06 -2.80
CA ASP A 71 -12.04 -12.10 -4.23
C ASP A 71 -13.52 -12.44 -4.46
N ARG A 72 -14.06 -13.39 -3.70
CA ARG A 72 -15.48 -13.74 -3.79
C ARG A 72 -16.38 -12.54 -3.45
N LEU A 73 -16.02 -11.75 -2.45
CA LEU A 73 -16.80 -10.60 -2.00
C LEU A 73 -16.68 -9.43 -2.98
N VAL A 74 -15.45 -9.03 -3.29
CA VAL A 74 -15.15 -7.74 -3.97
C VAL A 74 -14.18 -7.86 -5.14
N GLY A 75 -13.81 -9.07 -5.58
CA GLY A 75 -12.97 -9.27 -6.77
C GLY A 75 -13.71 -9.05 -8.08
N GLY A 76 -13.00 -8.58 -9.11
CA GLY A 76 -13.60 -8.30 -10.42
C GLY A 76 -12.71 -7.43 -11.30
N SER A 77 -13.05 -7.31 -12.58
CA SER A 77 -12.30 -6.45 -13.51
C SER A 77 -12.45 -4.95 -13.21
N ASP A 78 -13.48 -4.57 -12.47
CA ASP A 78 -13.74 -3.22 -11.97
C ASP A 78 -13.24 -2.99 -10.54
N ALA A 79 -12.71 -4.03 -9.89
CA ALA A 79 -12.10 -3.92 -8.56
C ALA A 79 -10.72 -3.25 -8.65
N VAL A 80 -10.34 -2.57 -7.57
CA VAL A 80 -9.03 -1.94 -7.42
C VAL A 80 -8.26 -2.60 -6.29
N LEU A 81 -6.95 -2.75 -6.47
CA LEU A 81 -6.03 -3.20 -5.43
C LEU A 81 -5.23 -2.00 -4.94
N VAL A 82 -5.51 -1.57 -3.71
CA VAL A 82 -4.91 -0.38 -3.12
C VAL A 82 -3.72 -0.78 -2.24
N ILE A 83 -2.57 -0.16 -2.51
CA ILE A 83 -1.34 -0.26 -1.74
C ILE A 83 -1.19 1.01 -0.91
N ASP A 84 -1.03 0.83 0.39
CA ASP A 84 -0.81 1.92 1.32
C ASP A 84 0.03 1.43 2.51
N ASP A 85 0.25 2.28 3.51
CA ASP A 85 0.75 1.84 4.79
C ASP A 85 -0.12 2.32 5.96
N THR A 86 0.01 1.62 7.08
CA THR A 86 -0.68 1.99 8.31
C THR A 86 0.27 1.88 9.49
N ALA A 87 0.37 2.97 10.25
CA ALA A 87 1.23 3.04 11.42
C ALA A 87 0.46 2.68 12.69
N ILE A 88 1.09 1.88 13.55
CA ILE A 88 0.62 1.54 14.90
C ILE A 88 1.57 2.20 15.91
N PRO A 89 1.15 3.29 16.57
CA PRO A 89 1.95 3.94 17.60
C PRO A 89 2.30 2.98 18.73
N LYS A 90 3.55 3.02 19.20
CA LYS A 90 4.02 2.18 20.31
C LYS A 90 4.91 2.97 21.26
N LYS A 91 4.91 2.56 22.53
CA LYS A 91 5.86 3.05 23.54
C LYS A 91 6.96 1.99 23.76
N GLY A 92 8.19 2.45 23.99
CA GLY A 92 9.35 1.58 24.22
C GLY A 92 9.95 0.96 22.97
N THR A 93 10.89 0.03 23.17
CA THR A 93 11.79 -0.50 22.13
C THR A 93 11.64 -2.01 21.87
N HIS A 94 10.71 -2.68 22.56
CA HIS A 94 10.65 -4.14 22.58
C HIS A 94 9.69 -4.77 21.56
N SER A 95 8.66 -4.06 21.10
CA SER A 95 7.75 -4.58 20.06
C SER A 95 8.48 -4.70 18.72
N VAL A 96 8.33 -5.85 18.05
CA VAL A 96 8.97 -6.12 16.76
C VAL A 96 8.78 -4.98 15.74
N GLY A 97 9.85 -4.59 15.04
CA GLY A 97 9.79 -3.52 14.03
C GLY A 97 9.50 -2.10 14.56
N VAL A 98 9.40 -1.89 15.88
CA VAL A 98 9.18 -0.55 16.43
C VAL A 98 10.40 0.34 16.26
N ALA A 99 10.20 1.52 15.69
CA ALA A 99 11.22 2.57 15.59
C ALA A 99 10.56 3.94 15.35
N ALA A 100 11.35 5.01 15.48
CA ALA A 100 10.96 6.33 15.00
C ALA A 100 10.77 6.29 13.47
N GLN A 101 9.54 6.44 13.01
CA GLN A 101 9.14 6.43 11.61
C GLN A 101 8.08 7.52 11.39
N TYR A 102 7.94 8.02 10.17
CA TYR A 102 6.86 8.95 9.86
C TYR A 102 5.51 8.22 9.96
N ALA A 103 4.66 8.68 10.87
CA ALA A 103 3.33 8.11 11.09
C ALA A 103 2.29 9.09 10.53
N SER A 104 1.74 8.79 9.36
CA SER A 104 0.77 9.66 8.65
C SER A 104 -0.43 10.03 9.53
N ALA A 105 -0.95 9.08 10.32
CA ALA A 105 -2.05 9.32 11.26
C ALA A 105 -1.72 10.33 12.37
N LEU A 106 -0.44 10.54 12.69
CA LEU A 106 0.02 11.50 13.69
C LEU A 106 0.59 12.78 13.08
N GLY A 107 0.73 12.84 11.74
CA GLY A 107 1.34 13.96 11.01
C GLY A 107 2.81 14.21 11.34
N LYS A 108 3.48 13.27 12.02
CA LYS A 108 4.86 13.45 12.53
C LYS A 108 5.63 12.15 12.60
N THR A 109 6.94 12.26 12.74
CA THR A 109 7.78 11.13 13.15
C THR A 109 7.44 10.72 14.57
N ALA A 110 7.10 9.45 14.75
CA ALA A 110 6.75 8.88 16.04
C ALA A 110 7.28 7.45 16.14
N ASN A 111 7.45 6.98 17.37
CA ASN A 111 7.80 5.59 17.61
C ASN A 111 6.58 4.70 17.28
N CYS A 112 6.70 3.90 16.22
CA CYS A 112 5.60 3.09 15.72
C CYS A 112 6.11 1.86 14.97
N GLN A 113 5.19 0.93 14.73
CA GLN A 113 5.31 -0.15 13.76
C GLN A 113 4.59 0.27 12.49
N THR A 114 5.16 0.03 11.32
CA THR A 114 4.51 0.33 10.04
C THR A 114 4.14 -0.96 9.34
N LEU A 115 2.88 -1.11 8.96
CA LEU A 115 2.37 -2.24 8.19
C LEU A 115 2.11 -1.79 6.75
N VAL A 116 2.80 -2.40 5.79
CA VAL A 116 2.45 -2.29 4.36
C VAL A 116 1.13 -3.02 4.16
N SER A 117 0.14 -2.35 3.57
CA SER A 117 -1.19 -2.90 3.39
C SER A 117 -1.56 -3.11 1.92
N LEU A 118 -2.29 -4.20 1.67
CA LEU A 118 -3.00 -4.45 0.42
C LEU A 118 -4.49 -4.51 0.71
N THR A 119 -5.28 -3.70 0.03
CA THR A 119 -6.73 -3.64 0.19
C THR A 119 -7.40 -3.83 -1.16
N LEU A 120 -8.20 -4.88 -1.31
CA LEU A 120 -9.04 -5.08 -2.48
C LEU A 120 -10.35 -4.32 -2.28
N ALA A 121 -10.83 -3.62 -3.29
CA ALA A 121 -12.10 -2.90 -3.18
C ALA A 121 -12.87 -2.90 -4.48
N ARG A 122 -14.19 -3.02 -4.39
CA ARG A 122 -15.13 -2.82 -5.50
C ARG A 122 -16.27 -1.94 -5.01
N GLY A 123 -16.54 -0.84 -5.72
CA GLY A 123 -17.46 0.18 -5.24
C GLY A 123 -16.97 0.81 -3.92
N GLU A 124 -17.84 0.81 -2.90
CA GLU A 124 -17.54 1.37 -1.57
C GLU A 124 -17.19 0.30 -0.53
N VAL A 125 -16.92 -0.93 -0.96
CA VAL A 125 -16.62 -2.06 -0.07
C VAL A 125 -15.13 -2.41 -0.20
N PRO A 126 -14.29 -2.03 0.78
CA PRO A 126 -12.92 -2.51 0.86
C PRO A 126 -12.85 -3.84 1.65
N VAL A 127 -11.83 -4.65 1.37
CA VAL A 127 -11.41 -5.81 2.15
C VAL A 127 -9.89 -5.82 2.21
N VAL A 128 -9.32 -5.77 3.42
CA VAL A 128 -7.86 -5.77 3.60
C VAL A 128 -7.35 -7.21 3.44
N LEU A 129 -6.46 -7.41 2.47
CA LEU A 129 -5.90 -8.69 2.08
C LEU A 129 -4.64 -9.05 2.87
N ALA A 130 -3.80 -8.05 3.14
CA ALA A 130 -2.53 -8.26 3.80
C ALA A 130 -2.12 -7.04 4.61
N LEU A 131 -1.45 -7.32 5.72
CA LEU A 131 -0.73 -6.36 6.56
C LEU A 131 0.65 -6.96 6.86
N ARG A 132 1.70 -6.31 6.36
CA ARG A 132 3.09 -6.80 6.48
C ARG A 132 3.97 -5.82 7.22
N LEU A 133 4.58 -6.28 8.30
CA LEU A 133 5.47 -5.43 9.08
C LEU A 133 6.72 -5.04 8.30
N PHE A 134 6.89 -3.74 8.08
CA PHE A 134 8.14 -3.18 7.59
C PHE A 134 9.17 -3.15 8.74
N LEU A 135 10.37 -3.69 8.47
CA LEU A 135 11.49 -3.66 9.41
C LEU A 135 12.48 -2.57 8.99
N PRO A 136 12.64 -1.50 9.79
CA PRO A 136 13.62 -0.46 9.51
C PRO A 136 15.04 -0.99 9.73
N GLU A 137 16.03 -0.28 9.18
CA GLU A 137 17.46 -0.65 9.28
C GLU A 137 17.94 -0.86 10.73
N SER A 138 17.40 -0.08 11.68
CA SER A 138 17.68 -0.23 13.12
C SER A 138 17.24 -1.58 13.73
N TRP A 139 16.43 -2.35 13.02
CA TRP A 139 16.07 -3.73 13.31
C TRP A 139 16.89 -4.73 12.49
N THR A 140 16.97 -4.54 11.18
CA THR A 140 17.65 -5.51 10.28
C THR A 140 19.16 -5.59 10.52
N SER A 141 19.76 -4.53 11.05
CA SER A 141 21.16 -4.51 11.51
C SER A 141 21.42 -5.30 12.81
N LYS A 142 20.38 -5.77 13.53
CA LYS A 142 20.52 -6.40 14.85
C LYS A 142 19.91 -7.81 14.87
N ARG A 143 20.69 -8.80 14.44
CA ARG A 143 20.25 -10.21 14.31
C ARG A 143 19.65 -10.80 15.59
N SER A 144 20.29 -10.59 16.74
CA SER A 144 19.78 -11.09 18.03
C SER A 144 18.39 -10.52 18.39
N ARG A 145 18.12 -9.28 18.00
CA ARG A 145 16.82 -8.62 18.21
C ARG A 145 15.73 -9.25 17.34
N LEU A 146 16.06 -9.57 16.08
CA LEU A 146 15.17 -10.27 15.14
C LEU A 146 14.85 -11.68 15.62
N GLU A 147 15.87 -12.43 16.06
CA GLU A 147 15.72 -13.80 16.56
C GLU A 147 14.85 -13.84 17.82
N ARG A 148 15.09 -12.95 18.79
CA ARG A 148 14.25 -12.83 19.99
C ARG A 148 12.80 -12.47 19.69
N ALA A 149 12.56 -11.69 18.64
CA ALA A 149 11.21 -11.36 18.18
C ALA A 149 10.57 -12.46 17.32
N GLY A 150 11.30 -13.51 16.95
CA GLY A 150 10.80 -14.60 16.11
C GLY A 150 10.61 -14.20 14.64
N VAL A 151 11.42 -13.27 14.11
CA VAL A 151 11.36 -12.88 12.69
C VAL A 151 11.86 -14.05 11.81
N PRO A 152 11.08 -14.50 10.80
CA PRO A 152 11.48 -15.54 9.85
C PRO A 152 12.76 -15.15 9.09
N ALA A 153 13.58 -16.14 8.72
CA ALA A 153 14.90 -15.91 8.13
C ALA A 153 14.83 -15.07 6.84
N GLU A 154 13.86 -15.36 5.99
CA GLU A 154 13.52 -14.67 4.75
C GLU A 154 13.06 -13.22 4.93
N CYS A 155 12.69 -12.84 6.16
CA CYS A 155 12.29 -11.47 6.52
C CYS A 155 13.39 -10.71 7.27
N ARG A 156 14.57 -11.30 7.51
CA ARG A 156 15.65 -10.65 8.28
C ARG A 156 16.48 -9.68 7.45
N THR A 157 16.43 -9.77 6.13
CA THR A 157 17.12 -8.86 5.22
C THR A 157 16.35 -7.56 5.02
N ALA A 158 17.07 -6.46 4.84
CA ALA A 158 16.45 -5.18 4.53
C ALA A 158 15.64 -5.28 3.23
N ARG A 159 14.41 -4.78 3.27
CA ARG A 159 13.50 -4.66 2.13
C ARG A 159 12.81 -3.32 2.22
N THR A 160 12.63 -2.68 1.08
CA THR A 160 11.85 -1.47 0.95
C THR A 160 10.35 -1.79 0.97
N LYS A 161 9.51 -0.84 1.40
CA LYS A 161 8.04 -1.01 1.36
C LYS A 161 7.52 -1.35 -0.06
N PRO A 162 8.02 -0.73 -1.15
CA PRO A 162 7.60 -1.13 -2.49
C PRO A 162 7.96 -2.57 -2.88
N GLU A 163 9.13 -3.09 -2.48
CA GLU A 163 9.49 -4.50 -2.72
C GLU A 163 8.60 -5.45 -1.93
N MET A 164 8.17 -5.07 -0.72
CA MET A 164 7.19 -5.82 0.04
C MET A 164 5.85 -5.82 -0.69
N ALA A 165 5.35 -4.65 -1.10
CA ALA A 165 4.09 -4.52 -1.83
C ALA A 165 4.07 -5.34 -3.13
N LEU A 166 5.14 -5.34 -3.92
CA LEU A 166 5.22 -6.17 -5.14
C LEU A 166 5.13 -7.67 -4.83
N ALA A 167 5.79 -8.14 -3.77
CA ALA A 167 5.69 -9.55 -3.37
C ALA A 167 4.29 -9.93 -2.85
N GLU A 168 3.60 -9.01 -2.18
CA GLU A 168 2.21 -9.21 -1.77
C GLU A 168 1.25 -9.23 -2.97
N ILE A 169 1.49 -8.38 -3.98
CA ILE A 169 0.76 -8.40 -5.25
C ILE A 169 0.95 -9.75 -5.95
N ASP A 170 2.19 -10.26 -6.00
CA ASP A 170 2.48 -11.58 -6.58
C ASP A 170 1.71 -12.70 -5.86
N ARG A 171 1.61 -12.65 -4.53
CA ARG A 171 0.80 -13.62 -3.79
C ARG A 171 -0.69 -13.50 -4.10
N ALA A 172 -1.22 -12.28 -4.19
CA ALA A 172 -2.62 -12.05 -4.55
C ALA A 172 -2.94 -12.61 -5.95
N ILE A 173 -2.07 -12.36 -6.92
CA ILE A 173 -2.18 -12.90 -8.29
C ILE A 173 -2.10 -14.44 -8.27
N ALA A 174 -1.13 -15.01 -7.55
CA ALA A 174 -0.98 -16.46 -7.44
C ALA A 174 -2.19 -17.15 -6.78
N ALA A 175 -2.90 -16.46 -5.89
CA ALA A 175 -4.14 -16.93 -5.28
C ALA A 175 -5.39 -16.71 -6.16
N GLY A 176 -5.24 -16.10 -7.34
CA GLY A 176 -6.33 -15.87 -8.29
C GLY A 176 -7.21 -14.65 -7.97
N VAL A 177 -6.73 -13.71 -7.16
CA VAL A 177 -7.48 -12.48 -6.84
C VAL A 177 -7.63 -11.61 -8.09
N ARG A 178 -8.86 -11.23 -8.42
CA ARG A 178 -9.22 -10.47 -9.61
C ARG A 178 -9.35 -8.98 -9.27
N PHE A 179 -8.58 -8.16 -9.98
CA PHE A 179 -8.63 -6.70 -9.90
C PHE A 179 -8.22 -6.10 -11.26
N GLY A 180 -8.77 -4.92 -11.57
CA GLY A 180 -8.48 -4.21 -12.82
C GLY A 180 -7.35 -3.20 -12.74
N CYS A 181 -7.06 -2.65 -11.56
CA CYS A 181 -6.07 -1.57 -11.41
C CYS A 181 -5.41 -1.57 -10.03
N VAL A 182 -4.10 -1.30 -9.98
CA VAL A 182 -3.35 -1.08 -8.73
C VAL A 182 -3.26 0.41 -8.43
N LEU A 183 -3.63 0.80 -7.21
CA LEU A 183 -3.57 2.19 -6.75
C LEU A 183 -2.56 2.32 -5.63
N ALA A 184 -1.76 3.39 -5.62
CA ALA A 184 -0.84 3.66 -4.52
C ALA A 184 -0.66 5.16 -4.28
N ASP A 185 -0.15 5.53 -3.10
CA ASP A 185 0.15 6.92 -2.76
C ASP A 185 1.51 7.38 -3.33
N ALA A 186 1.95 8.59 -2.95
CA ALA A 186 3.22 9.15 -3.40
C ALA A 186 4.46 8.49 -2.76
N GLY A 187 4.32 7.85 -1.60
CA GLY A 187 5.40 7.09 -0.96
C GLY A 187 5.83 5.89 -1.79
N TYR A 188 4.88 5.22 -2.45
CA TYR A 188 5.17 4.14 -3.40
C TYR A 188 5.42 4.69 -4.82
N GLY A 189 4.60 5.63 -5.27
CA GLY A 189 4.62 6.09 -6.65
C GLY A 189 5.83 6.93 -7.03
N LEU A 190 6.64 7.45 -6.09
CA LEU A 190 7.97 8.01 -6.38
C LEU A 190 8.96 6.94 -6.88
N SER A 191 8.83 5.70 -6.41
CA SER A 191 9.76 4.60 -6.75
C SER A 191 9.60 4.17 -8.22
N ALA A 192 10.62 4.44 -9.03
CA ALA A 192 10.66 3.95 -10.41
C ALA A 192 10.64 2.41 -10.51
N PRO A 193 11.44 1.66 -9.71
CA PRO A 193 11.35 0.20 -9.69
C PRO A 193 9.97 -0.33 -9.34
N PHE A 194 9.20 0.37 -8.50
CA PHE A 194 7.82 -0.02 -8.18
C PHE A 194 6.91 0.09 -9.40
N ARG A 195 6.89 1.27 -10.07
CA ARG A 195 6.07 1.49 -11.28
C ARG A 195 6.45 0.52 -12.39
N GLN A 196 7.75 0.33 -12.62
CA GLN A 196 8.28 -0.62 -13.61
C GLN A 196 7.90 -2.07 -13.23
N GLY A 197 7.94 -2.41 -11.94
CA GLY A 197 7.49 -3.71 -11.43
C GLY A 197 6.00 -3.98 -11.69
N LEU A 198 5.14 -2.96 -11.56
CA LEU A 198 3.73 -3.06 -11.93
C LEU A 198 3.54 -3.23 -13.44
N THR A 199 4.25 -2.44 -14.27
CA THR A 199 4.18 -2.59 -15.74
C THR A 199 4.69 -3.95 -16.20
N ALA A 200 5.78 -4.46 -15.64
CA ALA A 200 6.34 -5.77 -16.00
C ALA A 200 5.34 -6.91 -15.72
N ARG A 201 4.48 -6.74 -14.72
CA ARG A 201 3.37 -7.65 -14.39
C ARG A 201 2.14 -7.44 -15.27
N LYS A 202 2.22 -6.54 -16.27
CA LYS A 202 1.12 -6.14 -17.17
C LYS A 202 -0.10 -5.60 -16.42
N LEU A 203 0.13 -4.97 -15.27
CA LEU A 203 -0.94 -4.39 -14.46
C LEU A 203 -1.21 -2.96 -14.90
N ALA A 204 -2.50 -2.59 -14.97
CA ALA A 204 -2.89 -1.20 -14.97
C ALA A 204 -2.66 -0.61 -13.58
N TRP A 205 -2.17 0.62 -13.51
CA TRP A 205 -1.86 1.28 -12.26
C TRP A 205 -2.08 2.80 -12.35
N ALA A 206 -2.41 3.38 -11.19
CA ALA A 206 -2.43 4.82 -10.96
C ALA A 206 -1.84 5.12 -9.58
N VAL A 207 -0.74 5.87 -9.54
CA VAL A 207 0.03 6.11 -8.31
C VAL A 207 0.23 7.60 -8.07
N GLY A 208 0.19 8.01 -6.80
CA GLY A 208 0.56 9.37 -6.41
C GLY A 208 2.03 9.64 -6.70
N ILE A 209 2.39 10.90 -6.95
CA ILE A 209 3.78 11.32 -7.13
C ILE A 209 4.01 12.69 -6.49
N PRO A 210 5.26 13.01 -6.11
CA PRO A 210 5.57 14.38 -5.70
C PRO A 210 5.56 15.33 -6.90
N ARG A 211 5.22 16.59 -6.64
CA ARG A 211 5.10 17.65 -7.66
C ARG A 211 6.37 17.88 -8.51
N HIS A 212 7.54 17.61 -7.92
CA HIS A 212 8.84 17.82 -8.53
C HIS A 212 9.36 16.61 -9.33
N LEU A 213 8.61 15.50 -9.37
CA LEU A 213 8.97 14.35 -10.19
C LEU A 213 9.12 14.80 -11.64
N LYS A 214 10.22 14.39 -12.28
CA LYS A 214 10.59 14.85 -13.61
C LYS A 214 9.87 14.03 -14.69
N VAL A 215 9.38 14.74 -15.69
CA VAL A 215 8.70 14.18 -16.87
C VAL A 215 9.15 14.90 -18.13
N TYR A 216 8.99 14.23 -19.27
CA TYR A 216 9.14 14.80 -20.60
C TYR A 216 7.77 14.93 -21.28
N PRO A 217 7.59 15.86 -22.23
CA PRO A 217 6.47 15.82 -23.16
C PRO A 217 6.36 14.45 -23.85
N ALA A 218 5.15 14.02 -24.22
CA ALA A 218 4.94 12.70 -24.85
C ALA A 218 5.70 12.56 -26.19
N ASP A 219 5.88 13.67 -26.91
CA ASP A 219 6.50 13.76 -28.22
C ASP A 219 8.03 13.97 -28.19
N VAL A 220 8.67 13.91 -27.02
CA VAL A 220 10.13 13.98 -26.86
C VAL A 220 10.83 12.99 -27.79
N ARG A 221 11.89 13.44 -28.47
CA ARG A 221 12.66 12.64 -29.43
C ARG A 221 14.07 12.41 -28.95
N MET A 222 14.56 11.20 -29.19
CA MET A 222 15.97 10.85 -28.97
C MET A 222 16.80 11.26 -30.19
N ILE A 223 17.51 12.38 -30.09
CA ILE A 223 18.31 12.95 -31.18
C ILE A 223 19.79 12.61 -31.02
N TRP A 224 20.50 12.55 -32.16
CA TRP A 224 21.95 12.54 -32.15
C TRP A 224 22.46 13.96 -31.83
N PRO A 225 23.20 14.16 -30.73
CA PRO A 225 23.61 15.50 -30.35
C PRO A 225 24.73 16.03 -31.26
N VAL A 226 24.57 17.26 -31.77
CA VAL A 226 25.61 17.95 -32.54
C VAL A 226 26.73 18.42 -31.60
N ALA A 227 27.96 17.96 -31.83
CA ALA A 227 29.13 18.41 -31.08
C ALA A 227 29.63 19.75 -31.65
N LYS A 228 29.53 20.84 -30.89
CA LYS A 228 30.08 22.15 -31.30
C LYS A 228 31.61 22.22 -31.17
N ARG A 229 32.20 21.52 -30.19
CA ARG A 229 33.65 21.34 -29.96
C ARG A 229 33.88 20.07 -29.13
N GLY A 230 35.06 19.43 -29.27
CA GLY A 230 35.50 18.29 -28.44
C GLY A 230 35.20 16.91 -29.03
N ARG A 231 35.37 15.85 -28.22
CA ARG A 231 35.18 14.45 -28.64
C ARG A 231 33.74 14.22 -29.16
N PRO A 232 33.57 13.44 -30.25
CA PRO A 232 32.25 13.05 -30.75
C PRO A 232 31.42 12.41 -29.65
N ARG A 233 30.15 12.79 -29.55
CA ARG A 233 29.22 12.15 -28.63
C ARG A 233 28.81 10.79 -29.18
N GLN A 234 28.72 9.80 -28.30
CA GLN A 234 28.48 8.40 -28.67
C GLN A 234 27.04 7.92 -28.43
N ARG A 235 26.16 8.77 -27.89
CA ARG A 235 24.82 8.35 -27.44
C ARG A 235 23.77 9.41 -27.78
N HIS A 236 22.57 8.94 -28.09
CA HIS A 236 21.40 9.79 -28.27
C HIS A 236 21.04 10.51 -26.96
N VAL A 237 20.45 11.70 -27.08
CA VAL A 237 19.94 12.50 -25.95
C VAL A 237 18.54 13.01 -26.30
N PRO A 238 17.70 13.34 -25.31
CA PRO A 238 16.43 13.97 -25.61
C PRO A 238 16.64 15.39 -26.19
N ASP A 239 15.79 15.74 -27.15
CA ASP A 239 15.71 17.06 -27.80
C ASP A 239 15.14 18.16 -26.88
N ILE A 240 14.50 17.78 -25.78
CA ILE A 240 14.08 18.66 -24.69
C ILE A 240 14.52 18.10 -23.34
N LEU A 241 14.72 18.98 -22.35
CA LEU A 241 15.02 18.56 -20.97
C LEU A 241 13.73 18.21 -20.22
N SER A 242 13.81 17.26 -19.28
CA SER A 242 12.69 16.96 -18.41
C SER A 242 12.35 18.14 -17.49
N ILE A 243 11.07 18.34 -17.22
CA ILE A 243 10.55 19.38 -16.31
C ILE A 243 9.77 18.75 -15.15
N PRO A 244 9.59 19.46 -14.03
CA PRO A 244 8.68 19.03 -12.96
C PRO A 244 7.27 18.74 -13.46
N ALA A 245 6.61 17.75 -12.84
CA ALA A 245 5.23 17.39 -13.13
C ALA A 245 4.25 18.56 -12.95
N GLU A 246 4.47 19.42 -11.95
CA GLU A 246 3.64 20.62 -11.76
C GLU A 246 3.75 21.62 -12.92
N ASP A 247 4.96 21.84 -13.42
CA ASP A 247 5.21 22.77 -14.52
C ASP A 247 4.61 22.24 -15.83
N MET A 248 4.65 20.92 -16.05
CA MET A 248 4.02 20.27 -17.20
C MET A 248 2.50 20.50 -17.25
N LEU A 249 1.85 20.66 -16.08
CA LEU A 249 0.41 20.90 -15.98
C LEU A 249 0.04 22.38 -15.89
N ALA A 250 1.01 23.30 -15.88
CA ALA A 250 0.76 24.73 -15.68
C ALA A 250 -0.22 25.30 -16.72
N ASN A 251 -0.10 24.87 -17.98
CA ASN A 251 -0.94 25.31 -19.09
C ASN A 251 -2.06 24.32 -19.46
N ALA A 252 -2.28 23.29 -18.65
CA ALA A 252 -3.27 22.27 -18.95
C ALA A 252 -4.71 22.77 -18.74
N LYS A 253 -5.67 22.20 -19.48
CA LYS A 253 -7.09 22.55 -19.33
C LYS A 253 -7.70 21.86 -18.10
N TRP A 254 -7.90 22.64 -17.04
CA TRP A 254 -8.50 22.17 -15.79
C TRP A 254 -10.02 22.12 -15.84
N ARG A 255 -10.62 20.99 -15.47
CA ARG A 255 -12.08 20.79 -15.39
C ARG A 255 -12.51 20.39 -14.00
N THR A 256 -13.63 20.91 -13.52
CA THR A 256 -14.25 20.48 -12.26
C THR A 256 -14.92 19.13 -12.47
N ILE A 257 -14.59 18.15 -11.63
CA ILE A 257 -15.17 16.81 -11.67
C ILE A 257 -15.73 16.48 -10.28
N SER A 258 -16.91 15.85 -10.27
CA SER A 258 -17.51 15.24 -9.09
C SER A 258 -17.52 13.73 -9.25
N TRP A 259 -17.11 13.01 -8.21
CA TRP A 259 -16.91 11.54 -8.28
C TRP A 259 -17.63 10.74 -7.18
N ARG A 260 -18.09 11.37 -6.09
CA ARG A 260 -18.86 10.71 -5.01
C ARG A 260 -19.70 11.72 -4.25
N THR A 261 -20.79 11.27 -3.62
CA THR A 261 -21.53 12.05 -2.62
C THR A 261 -21.00 11.70 -1.24
N GLY A 262 -20.31 12.64 -0.59
CA GLY A 262 -19.92 12.50 0.81
C GLY A 262 -21.04 12.98 1.75
N THR A 263 -20.81 12.88 3.06
CA THR A 263 -21.76 13.33 4.10
C THR A 263 -22.10 14.81 4.02
N LYS A 264 -21.19 15.64 3.46
CA LYS A 264 -21.37 17.09 3.23
C LYS A 264 -21.73 17.44 1.77
N GLY A 265 -22.19 16.47 0.98
CA GLY A 265 -22.56 16.64 -0.42
C GLY A 265 -21.52 16.10 -1.42
N LYS A 266 -21.70 16.41 -2.71
CA LYS A 266 -20.84 15.91 -3.79
C LYS A 266 -19.40 16.39 -3.62
N LEU A 267 -18.47 15.45 -3.46
CA LEU A 267 -17.04 15.70 -3.49
C LEU A 267 -16.66 16.19 -4.88
N LYS A 268 -15.98 17.34 -4.94
CA LYS A 268 -15.57 18.02 -6.16
C LYS A 268 -14.15 18.57 -6.03
N ALA A 269 -13.42 18.51 -7.13
CA ALA A 269 -12.07 19.05 -7.29
C ALA A 269 -11.85 19.37 -8.77
N ARG A 270 -10.83 20.18 -9.08
CA ARG A 270 -10.43 20.43 -10.47
C ARG A 270 -9.34 19.44 -10.86
N PHE A 271 -9.45 18.86 -12.03
CA PHE A 271 -8.47 17.94 -12.58
C PHE A 271 -7.99 18.40 -13.95
N ALA A 272 -6.74 18.08 -14.25
CA ALA A 272 -6.17 18.16 -15.58
C ALA A 272 -5.35 16.90 -15.83
N ALA A 273 -5.28 16.46 -17.09
CA ALA A 273 -4.44 15.33 -17.47
C ALA A 273 -3.79 15.58 -18.83
N VAL A 274 -2.54 15.16 -18.97
CA VAL A 274 -1.77 15.20 -20.22
C VAL A 274 -0.98 13.91 -20.36
N ARG A 275 -0.64 13.52 -21.60
CA ARG A 275 0.28 12.41 -21.85
C ARG A 275 1.71 12.90 -21.72
N VAL A 276 2.55 12.11 -21.06
CA VAL A 276 3.97 12.41 -20.80
C VAL A 276 4.81 11.15 -20.93
N ARG A 277 6.13 11.30 -21.01
CA ARG A 277 7.08 10.22 -20.70
C ARG A 277 7.70 10.46 -19.33
N VAL A 278 7.73 9.45 -18.48
CA VAL A 278 8.31 9.58 -17.14
C VAL A 278 9.84 9.69 -17.26
N ALA A 279 10.50 10.58 -16.52
CA ALA A 279 11.96 10.65 -16.53
C ALA A 279 12.56 9.62 -15.56
N ASP A 280 12.41 8.34 -15.87
CA ASP A 280 12.90 7.21 -15.07
C ASP A 280 13.62 6.13 -15.89
N GLY A 281 13.96 6.44 -17.15
CA GLY A 281 14.84 5.61 -17.97
C GLY A 281 16.29 5.61 -17.47
N PRO A 282 17.19 4.87 -18.13
CA PRO A 282 18.59 4.78 -17.72
C PRO A 282 19.23 6.18 -17.56
N PRO A 283 19.99 6.43 -16.48
CA PRO A 283 20.64 7.71 -16.28
C PRO A 283 21.75 7.92 -17.31
N GLN A 284 21.80 9.12 -17.88
CA GLN A 284 22.83 9.54 -18.80
C GLN A 284 23.16 11.02 -18.58
N ARG A 285 24.38 11.43 -18.89
CA ARG A 285 24.71 12.86 -19.03
C ARG A 285 23.94 13.47 -20.20
N ILE A 286 23.14 14.51 -19.94
CA ILE A 286 22.34 15.19 -20.97
C ILE A 286 22.80 16.64 -21.10
N ARG A 287 23.40 16.99 -22.25
CA ARG A 287 23.92 18.34 -22.56
C ARG A 287 24.92 18.82 -21.49
N ASP A 288 24.71 20.01 -20.94
CA ASP A 288 25.45 20.63 -19.85
C ASP A 288 25.06 20.08 -18.47
N LYS A 289 23.93 19.36 -18.37
CA LYS A 289 23.46 18.76 -17.12
C LYS A 289 24.26 17.51 -16.79
N GLY A 290 24.31 17.19 -15.49
CA GLY A 290 24.91 15.96 -14.98
C GLY A 290 24.12 14.71 -15.37
N GLN A 291 24.21 13.66 -14.58
CA GLN A 291 23.40 12.46 -14.77
C GLN A 291 21.91 12.82 -14.64
N GLN A 292 21.14 12.56 -15.69
CA GLN A 292 19.69 12.78 -15.77
C GLN A 292 19.06 11.51 -16.34
N HIS A 293 17.85 11.19 -15.89
CA HIS A 293 17.13 10.05 -16.42
C HIS A 293 16.60 10.33 -17.83
N LEU A 294 16.82 9.39 -18.74
CA LEU A 294 16.24 9.42 -20.08
C LEU A 294 14.70 9.24 -20.03
N PRO A 295 13.97 9.63 -21.09
CA PRO A 295 12.54 9.36 -21.19
C PRO A 295 12.27 7.85 -21.08
N GLY A 296 11.39 7.48 -20.16
CA GLY A 296 10.88 6.14 -19.97
C GLY A 296 9.57 5.90 -20.71
N GLU A 297 8.71 5.08 -20.10
CA GLU A 297 7.40 4.75 -20.66
C GLU A 297 6.44 5.94 -20.66
N GLU A 298 5.48 5.89 -21.59
CA GLU A 298 4.44 6.89 -21.69
C GLU A 298 3.34 6.63 -20.65
N ALA A 299 2.92 7.69 -19.95
CA ALA A 299 1.88 7.63 -18.94
C ALA A 299 0.98 8.87 -19.01
N TRP A 300 -0.19 8.78 -18.39
CA TRP A 300 -0.96 9.95 -17.99
C TRP A 300 -0.28 10.61 -16.80
N LEU A 301 -0.07 11.93 -16.89
CA LEU A 301 0.17 12.80 -15.76
C LEU A 301 -1.14 13.48 -15.40
N ILE A 302 -1.60 13.31 -14.16
CA ILE A 302 -2.86 13.88 -13.67
C ILE A 302 -2.57 14.83 -12.52
N GLY A 303 -3.16 16.02 -12.55
CA GLY A 303 -3.20 16.96 -11.44
C GLY A 303 -4.57 17.00 -10.78
N GLU A 304 -4.61 17.12 -9.46
CA GLU A 304 -5.79 17.38 -8.63
C GLU A 304 -5.59 18.70 -7.87
N HIS A 305 -6.51 19.64 -8.05
CA HIS A 305 -6.61 20.85 -7.22
C HIS A 305 -7.85 20.74 -6.33
N ARG A 306 -7.61 20.59 -5.02
CA ARG A 306 -8.67 20.50 -4.02
C ARG A 306 -9.16 21.87 -3.61
N MET A 307 -10.39 21.94 -3.08
CA MET A 307 -10.97 23.19 -2.57
C MET A 307 -10.20 23.77 -1.37
N SER A 308 -9.44 22.94 -0.65
CA SER A 308 -8.55 23.36 0.44
C SER A 308 -7.29 24.09 -0.03
N GLY A 309 -7.05 24.19 -1.34
CA GLY A 309 -5.80 24.69 -1.92
C GLY A 309 -4.71 23.64 -2.07
N GLU A 310 -4.89 22.43 -1.50
CA GLU A 310 -3.96 21.31 -1.67
C GLU A 310 -3.92 20.84 -3.13
N LYS A 311 -2.70 20.68 -3.66
CA LYS A 311 -2.45 20.17 -5.01
C LYS A 311 -1.81 18.78 -4.93
N LYS A 312 -2.33 17.83 -5.69
CA LYS A 312 -1.79 16.46 -5.81
C LYS A 312 -1.51 16.11 -7.26
N TYR A 313 -0.55 15.21 -7.45
CA TYR A 313 -0.11 14.77 -8.75
C TYR A 313 -0.05 13.24 -8.79
N TYR A 314 -0.34 12.67 -9.94
CA TYR A 314 -0.44 11.24 -10.14
C TYR A 314 0.12 10.85 -11.51
N LEU A 315 0.66 9.63 -11.59
CA LEU A 315 0.95 8.96 -12.86
C LEU A 315 0.01 7.77 -13.03
N ALA A 316 -0.41 7.49 -14.26
CA ALA A 316 -1.17 6.28 -14.58
C ALA A 316 -0.81 5.72 -15.96
N ASN A 317 -0.64 4.40 -16.07
CA ASN A 317 -0.39 3.72 -17.36
C ASN A 317 -1.69 3.29 -18.09
N LEU A 318 -2.82 3.90 -17.74
CA LEU A 318 -4.11 3.62 -18.38
C LEU A 318 -4.10 3.94 -19.89
N PRO A 319 -5.00 3.33 -20.68
CA PRO A 319 -5.06 3.54 -22.13
C PRO A 319 -5.06 5.02 -22.54
N ALA A 320 -4.46 5.33 -23.68
CA ALA A 320 -4.37 6.71 -24.19
C ALA A 320 -5.75 7.34 -24.51
N LYS A 321 -6.79 6.51 -24.69
CA LYS A 321 -8.18 6.95 -24.92
C LYS A 321 -8.98 7.17 -23.63
N THR A 322 -8.41 6.93 -22.45
CA THR A 322 -9.11 7.08 -21.18
C THR A 322 -9.47 8.55 -20.94
N ASP A 323 -10.75 8.82 -20.69
CA ASP A 323 -11.23 10.17 -20.43
C ASP A 323 -10.84 10.67 -19.02
N LEU A 324 -10.89 11.99 -18.84
CA LEU A 324 -10.51 12.64 -17.58
C LEU A 324 -11.39 12.24 -16.38
N ARG A 325 -12.68 11.92 -16.60
CA ARG A 325 -13.59 11.49 -15.53
C ARG A 325 -13.18 10.11 -15.03
N THR A 326 -12.86 9.19 -15.93
CA THR A 326 -12.36 7.85 -15.61
C THR A 326 -11.02 7.91 -14.88
N LEU A 327 -10.09 8.76 -15.34
CA LEU A 327 -8.82 9.02 -14.64
C LEU A 327 -9.03 9.52 -13.21
N ALA A 328 -9.89 10.53 -13.05
CA ALA A 328 -10.20 11.08 -11.73
C ALA A 328 -10.86 10.01 -10.84
N ALA A 329 -11.89 9.30 -11.31
CA ALA A 329 -12.56 8.26 -10.55
C ALA A 329 -11.58 7.17 -10.07
N THR A 330 -10.68 6.71 -10.96
CA THR A 330 -9.66 5.71 -10.63
C THR A 330 -8.76 6.17 -9.49
N ILE A 331 -8.19 7.38 -9.59
CA ILE A 331 -7.29 7.91 -8.55
C ILE A 331 -8.02 8.11 -7.22
N LYS A 332 -9.29 8.52 -7.27
CA LYS A 332 -10.10 8.78 -6.07
C LYS A 332 -10.56 7.50 -5.37
N ALA A 333 -10.60 6.37 -6.06
CA ALA A 333 -10.91 5.08 -5.46
C ALA A 333 -9.89 4.65 -4.39
N ARG A 334 -8.66 5.18 -4.41
CA ARG A 334 -7.63 4.91 -3.38
C ARG A 334 -8.11 5.22 -1.96
N TRP A 335 -8.95 6.24 -1.78
CA TRP A 335 -9.39 6.68 -0.44
C TRP A 335 -10.09 5.58 0.37
N ILE A 336 -10.63 4.55 -0.29
CA ILE A 336 -11.36 3.48 0.38
C ILE A 336 -10.50 2.67 1.37
N CYS A 337 -9.17 2.61 1.17
CA CYS A 337 -8.27 1.93 2.12
C CYS A 337 -8.11 2.69 3.44
N GLU A 338 -8.21 4.02 3.43
CA GLU A 338 -8.09 4.85 4.63
C GLU A 338 -9.23 4.53 5.60
N GLN A 339 -10.45 4.36 5.07
CA GLN A 339 -11.62 3.94 5.84
C GLN A 339 -11.43 2.53 6.44
N ALA A 340 -10.92 1.58 5.65
CA ALA A 340 -10.66 0.22 6.13
C ALA A 340 -9.60 0.20 7.26
N HIS A 341 -8.52 0.98 7.12
CA HIS A 341 -7.50 1.11 8.16
C HIS A 341 -8.04 1.72 9.44
N GLN A 342 -8.93 2.71 9.33
CA GLN A 342 -9.58 3.34 10.48
C GLN A 342 -10.45 2.33 11.22
N GLN A 343 -11.33 1.61 10.51
CA GLN A 343 -12.18 0.59 11.10
C GLN A 343 -11.38 -0.57 11.73
N LEU A 344 -10.29 -1.00 11.08
CA LEU A 344 -9.41 -2.02 11.66
C LEU A 344 -8.81 -1.58 13.02
N LYS A 345 -8.50 -0.29 13.20
CA LYS A 345 -7.95 0.22 14.46
C LYS A 345 -9.04 0.51 15.49
N GLU A 346 -10.00 1.35 15.13
CA GLU A 346 -11.01 1.88 16.05
C GLU A 346 -12.00 0.80 16.49
N GLU A 347 -12.46 -0.04 15.55
CA GLU A 347 -13.50 -1.03 15.83
C GLU A 347 -12.92 -2.41 16.16
N LEU A 348 -11.90 -2.83 15.42
CA LEU A 348 -11.34 -4.19 15.51
C LEU A 348 -10.01 -4.25 16.28
N GLY A 349 -9.50 -3.11 16.75
CA GLY A 349 -8.36 -3.05 17.66
C GLY A 349 -7.04 -3.55 17.10
N LEU A 350 -6.77 -3.35 15.80
CA LEU A 350 -5.47 -3.65 15.16
C LEU A 350 -4.28 -3.05 15.93
N ASP A 351 -4.46 -1.88 16.55
CA ASP A 351 -3.44 -1.19 17.35
C ASP A 351 -3.46 -1.56 18.84
N HIS A 352 -4.42 -2.38 19.28
CA HIS A 352 -4.53 -2.89 20.65
C HIS A 352 -3.64 -4.10 20.93
N PHE A 353 -2.91 -4.62 19.95
CA PHE A 353 -1.95 -5.71 20.19
C PHE A 353 -0.80 -5.28 21.10
N GLU A 354 -0.63 -5.99 22.22
CA GLU A 354 0.37 -5.69 23.26
C GLU A 354 1.59 -6.64 23.22
N GLY A 355 1.54 -7.66 22.37
CA GLY A 355 2.64 -8.61 22.22
C GLY A 355 3.86 -8.00 21.52
N ARG A 356 4.98 -8.71 21.60
CA ARG A 356 6.30 -8.25 21.11
C ARG A 356 6.83 -9.03 19.92
N SER A 357 6.22 -10.18 19.61
CA SER A 357 6.73 -11.13 18.61
C SER A 357 6.17 -10.88 17.22
N TRP A 358 6.97 -11.25 16.20
CA TRP A 358 6.58 -11.25 14.80
C TRP A 358 5.35 -12.12 14.52
N PRO A 359 5.29 -13.39 14.97
CA PRO A 359 4.12 -14.22 14.72
C PRO A 359 2.87 -13.67 15.40
N GLY A 360 3.01 -13.16 16.64
CA GLY A 360 1.88 -12.60 17.38
C GLY A 360 1.25 -11.40 16.69
N LEU A 361 2.07 -10.45 16.20
CA LEU A 361 1.57 -9.28 15.48
C LEU A 361 0.86 -9.69 14.17
N HIS A 362 1.49 -10.57 13.38
CA HIS A 362 0.92 -10.98 12.09
C HIS A 362 -0.36 -11.80 12.27
N ARG A 363 -0.43 -12.69 13.26
CA ARG A 363 -1.65 -13.45 13.55
C ARG A 363 -2.77 -12.56 14.11
N HIS A 364 -2.45 -11.61 14.99
CA HIS A 364 -3.45 -10.63 15.43
C HIS A 364 -3.98 -9.82 14.25
N SER A 365 -3.09 -9.30 13.39
CA SER A 365 -3.45 -8.56 12.18
C SER A 365 -4.29 -9.42 11.22
N LEU A 366 -3.99 -10.71 11.10
CA LEU A 366 -4.81 -11.65 10.32
C LEU A 366 -6.20 -11.83 10.92
N MET A 367 -6.32 -11.96 12.24
CA MET A 367 -7.62 -12.09 12.88
C MET A 367 -8.45 -10.81 12.77
N THR A 368 -7.84 -9.62 12.81
CA THR A 368 -8.57 -8.37 12.55
C THR A 368 -9.02 -8.28 11.09
N MET A 369 -8.21 -8.72 10.12
CA MET A 369 -8.65 -8.80 8.71
C MET A 369 -9.77 -9.84 8.48
N VAL A 370 -9.71 -11.00 9.15
CA VAL A 370 -10.77 -12.02 9.09
C VAL A 370 -12.06 -11.50 9.73
N ALA A 371 -11.97 -10.78 10.85
CA ALA A 371 -13.11 -10.13 11.47
C ALA A 371 -13.70 -9.05 10.56
N TYR A 372 -12.83 -8.26 9.92
CA TYR A 372 -13.23 -7.22 8.97
C TYR A 372 -13.99 -7.77 7.77
N ALA A 373 -13.48 -8.86 7.15
CA ALA A 373 -14.15 -9.50 6.01
C ALA A 373 -15.47 -10.20 6.37
N PHE A 374 -15.75 -10.39 7.67
CA PHE A 374 -17.00 -10.96 8.16
C PHE A 374 -18.10 -9.89 8.35
N LEU A 375 -17.71 -8.66 8.69
CA LEU A 375 -18.60 -7.51 8.81
C LEU A 375 -18.97 -6.97 7.41
#